data_AF-A0A350IXK9-F1
#
_entry.id   AF-A0A350IXK9-F1
#
_cell.length_a   1.000
_cell.length_b   1.000
_cell.length_c   1.000
_cell.angle_alpha   90.00
_cell.angle_beta   90.00
_cell.angle_gamma   90.00
#
_symmetry.space_group_name_H-M   'P 1'
#
loop_
_entity.id
_entity.type
_entity.pdbx_description
1 polymer ?
#
loop_
_entity_poly.entity_id
_entity_poly.type
_entity_poly.pdbx_seq_one_letter_code
_entity_poly.pdbx_strand_id
1 'polypeptide(L)' 'TVNLIPNVMAAQKAKEEGCGETVMHRGSQLTECAHSSLLILKDGKLIGPKLNELILPSISRKHIFEIA' A
#
# COMPACT_ATOMS: atom_id res chain seq x y z
N THR A 1 8.37 -13.73 1.96
CA THR A 1 9.74 -13.60 1.42
C THR A 1 10.49 -12.54 2.21
N VAL A 2 11.81 -12.51 2.16
CA VAL A 2 12.67 -11.49 2.79
C VAL A 2 13.35 -10.56 1.77
N ASN A 3 12.95 -10.63 0.50
CA ASN A 3 13.46 -9.77 -0.59
C ASN A 3 12.85 -8.36 -0.52
N LEU A 4 13.27 -7.57 0.47
CA LEU A 4 12.62 -6.31 0.83
C LEU A 4 13.47 -5.06 0.55
N ILE A 5 14.60 -5.19 -0.18
CA ILE A 5 15.46 -4.03 -0.50
C ILE A 5 14.67 -2.87 -1.14
N PRO A 6 13.77 -3.09 -2.13
CA PRO A 6 12.98 -1.99 -2.70
C PRO A 6 12.08 -1.30 -1.66
N ASN A 7 11.46 -2.06 -0.76
CA ASN A 7 10.63 -1.54 0.33
C ASN A 7 11.46 -0.69 1.30
N VAL A 8 12.65 -1.17 1.67
CA VAL A 8 13.58 -0.44 2.57
C VAL A 8 14.03 0.87 1.92
N MET A 9 14.38 0.86 0.64
CA MET A 9 14.77 2.07 -0.09
C MET A 9 13.62 3.09 -0.16
N ALA A 10 12.40 2.64 -0.46
CA ALA A 10 11.22 3.49 -0.48
C ALA A 10 10.96 4.13 0.89
N ALA A 11 10.93 3.31 1.95
CA ALA A 11 10.71 3.77 3.32
C ALA A 11 11.80 4.76 3.79
N GLN A 12 13.06 4.51 3.43
CA GLN A 12 14.17 5.40 3.77
C GLN A 12 14.00 6.77 3.09
N LYS A 13 13.63 6.79 1.80
CA LYS A 13 13.36 8.04 1.07
C LYS A 13 12.20 8.82 1.71
N ALA A 14 11.09 8.14 2.02
CA ALA A 14 9.98 8.78 2.72
C ALA A 14 10.41 9.39 4.05
N LYS A 15 11.22 8.68 4.84
CA LYS A 15 11.77 9.18 6.10
C LYS A 15 12.64 10.43 5.90
N GLU A 16 13.51 10.44 4.89
CA GLU A 16 14.37 11.59 4.56
C GLU A 16 13.55 12.83 4.14
N GLU A 17 12.40 12.62 3.50
CA GLU A 17 11.44 13.66 3.13
C GLU A 17 10.47 14.03 4.26
N GLY A 18 10.61 13.44 5.46
CA GLY A 18 9.73 13.69 6.60
C GLY A 18 8.33 13.07 6.49
N CYS A 19 8.12 12.14 5.56
CA CYS A 19 6.88 11.40 5.38
C CYS A 19 6.80 10.19 6.32
N GLY A 20 5.57 9.80 6.69
CA GLY A 20 5.33 8.61 7.52
C GLY A 20 5.36 7.29 6.77
N GLU A 21 5.15 7.30 5.46
CA GLU A 21 5.09 6.11 4.60
C GLU A 21 5.24 6.50 3.12
N THR A 22 5.50 5.52 2.25
CA THR A 22 5.51 5.68 0.78
C THR A 22 4.30 5.03 0.14
N VAL A 23 3.57 5.75 -0.71
CA VAL A 23 2.57 5.15 -1.61
C VAL A 23 3.26 4.75 -2.92
N MET A 24 3.24 3.47 -3.29
CA MET A 24 3.84 2.98 -4.53
C MET A 24 2.84 2.91 -5.69
N HIS A 25 3.37 3.03 -6.90
CA HIS A 25 2.62 2.91 -8.14
C HIS A 25 3.43 2.19 -9.22
N ARG A 26 2.72 1.62 -10.20
CA ARG A 26 3.28 1.08 -11.44
C ARG A 26 2.56 1.72 -12.61
N GLY A 27 3.26 2.62 -13.30
CA GLY A 27 2.61 3.47 -14.31
C GLY A 27 1.53 4.33 -13.65
N SER A 28 0.30 4.26 -14.17
CA SER A 28 -0.86 4.99 -13.65
C SER A 28 -1.62 4.26 -12.53
N GLN A 29 -1.22 3.03 -12.16
CA GLN A 29 -1.92 2.25 -11.14
C GLN A 29 -1.20 2.30 -9.79
N LEU A 30 -1.95 2.63 -8.73
CA LEU A 30 -1.49 2.49 -7.34
C LEU A 30 -1.46 1.00 -6.95
N THR A 31 -0.50 0.61 -6.12
CA THR A 31 -0.36 -0.79 -5.65
C THR A 31 -0.50 -0.91 -4.14
N GLU A 32 0.54 -0.63 -3.39
CA GLU A 32 0.59 -0.70 -1.93
C GLU A 32 1.66 0.24 -1.39
N CYS A 33 1.88 0.25 -0.08
CA CYS A 33 2.92 1.06 0.54
C CYS A 33 4.18 0.25 0.84
N ALA A 34 5.24 0.89 1.33
CA ALA A 34 6.47 0.16 1.66
C ALA A 34 6.23 -0.91 2.74
N HIS A 35 5.40 -0.63 3.75
CA HIS A 35 5.09 -1.56 4.84
C HIS A 35 3.59 -1.77 5.11
N SER A 36 2.69 -1.19 4.31
CA SER A 36 1.25 -1.25 4.55
C SER A 36 0.42 -1.43 3.27
N SER A 37 -0.84 -1.80 3.42
CA SER A 37 -1.81 -1.72 2.32
C SER A 37 -2.30 -0.30 2.10
N LEU A 38 -2.76 -0.02 0.87
CA LEU A 38 -3.38 1.23 0.50
C LEU A 38 -4.91 1.08 0.41
N LEU A 39 -5.63 1.93 1.14
CA LEU A 39 -7.07 2.10 1.05
C LEU A 39 -7.39 3.60 0.97
N ILE A 40 -8.43 3.95 0.20
CA ILE A 40 -8.89 5.31 -0.06
C ILE A 40 -10.39 5.33 0.23
N LEU A 41 -10.84 6.27 1.07
CA LEU A 41 -12.25 6.59 1.22
C LEU A 41 -12.58 7.78 0.33
N LYS A 42 -13.44 7.58 -0.67
CA LYS A 42 -13.88 8.65 -1.57
C LYS A 42 -15.35 8.49 -1.87
N ASP A 43 -16.11 9.58 -1.73
CA ASP A 43 -17.55 9.63 -2.00
C ASP A 43 -18.34 8.54 -1.24
N GLY A 44 -17.98 8.32 0.03
CA GLY A 44 -18.60 7.30 0.89
C GLY A 44 -18.23 5.85 0.54
N LYS A 45 -17.31 5.62 -0.40
CA LYS A 45 -16.88 4.29 -0.83
C LYS A 45 -15.44 4.02 -0.42
N LEU A 46 -15.23 2.88 0.22
CA LEU A 46 -13.88 2.35 0.46
C LEU A 46 -13.36 1.69 -0.81
N ILE A 47 -12.21 2.16 -1.29
CA ILE A 47 -11.58 1.73 -2.54
C ILE A 47 -10.14 1.32 -2.23
N GLY A 48 -9.66 0.27 -2.86
CA GLY A 48 -8.26 -0.12 -2.80
C GLY A 48 -7.81 -0.76 -4.11
N PRO A 49 -6.50 -0.88 -4.34
CA PRO A 49 -5.98 -1.60 -5.49
C PRO A 49 -6.52 -3.03 -5.55
N LYS A 50 -6.77 -3.51 -6.78
CA LYS A 50 -7.26 -4.87 -7.04
C LYS A 50 -6.17 -5.87 -6.73
N LEU A 51 -6.45 -6.88 -5.90
CA LEU A 51 -5.47 -7.91 -5.56
C LEU A 51 -5.02 -8.69 -6.80
N ASN A 52 -3.72 -8.86 -6.91
CA ASN A 52 -2.99 -9.67 -7.89
C ASN A 52 -1.60 -9.98 -7.31
N GLU A 53 -0.70 -10.56 -8.12
CA GLU A 53 0.67 -10.90 -7.73
C GLU A 53 1.58 -9.70 -7.41
N LEU A 54 1.12 -8.47 -7.67
CA LEU A 54 1.87 -7.24 -7.44
C LEU A 54 1.52 -6.55 -6.11
N ILE A 55 0.58 -7.10 -5.35
CA ILE A 55 0.07 -6.51 -4.11
C ILE A 55 -0.04 -7.60 -3.04
N LEU A 56 0.52 -7.36 -1.86
CA LEU A 56 0.38 -8.30 -0.75
C LEU A 56 -1.09 -8.38 -0.27
N PRO A 57 -1.67 -9.59 -0.14
CA PRO A 57 -3.03 -9.75 0.35
C PRO A 57 -3.09 -9.58 1.88
N SER A 58 -3.01 -8.33 2.34
CA SER A 58 -3.03 -7.97 3.76
C SER A 58 -4.29 -8.46 4.49
N ILE A 59 -4.08 -9.04 5.67
CA ILE A 59 -5.14 -9.50 6.57
C ILE A 59 -5.95 -8.32 7.11
N SER A 60 -5.28 -7.22 7.49
CA SER A 60 -5.99 -6.01 7.95
C SER A 60 -6.86 -5.42 6.85
N ARG A 61 -6.35 -5.36 5.61
CA ARG A 61 -7.13 -4.91 4.43
C ARG A 61 -8.37 -5.78 4.24
N LYS A 62 -8.24 -7.10 4.34
CA LYS A 62 -9.36 -8.04 4.23
C LYS A 62 -10.45 -7.73 5.26
N HIS A 63 -10.08 -7.61 6.54
CA HIS A 63 -11.05 -7.34 7.59
C HIS A 63 -11.71 -5.96 7.47
N ILE A 64 -10.97 -4.93 7.04
CA ILE A 64 -11.57 -3.61 6.80
C ILE A 64 -12.66 -3.68 5.72
N PHE A 65 -12.45 -4.45 4.64
CA PHE A 65 -13.49 -4.65 3.62
C PHE A 65 -14.67 -5.51 4.10
N GLU A 66 -14.49 -6.37 5.10
CA GLU A 66 -15.59 -7.17 5.67
C GLU A 66 -16.52 -6.35 6.56
N ILE A 67 -16.04 -5.23 7.11
CA ILE A 67 -16.80 -4.36 8.01
C ILE A 67 -17.25 -3.04 7.36
N ALA A 68 -16.82 -2.76 6.12
CA ALA A 68 -17.17 -1.57 5.36
C ALA A 68 -18.48 -1.75 4.58
#